data_AF-A0A838QWG5-F1
#
_entry.id   AF-A0A838QWG5-F1
#
_cell.length_a   1.000
_cell.length_b   1.000
_cell.length_c   1.000
_cell.angle_alpha   90.00
_cell.angle_beta   90.00
_cell.angle_gamma   90.00
#
_symmetry.space_group_name_H-M   'P 1'
#
loop_
_entity.id
_entity.type
_entity.pdbx_description
1 polymer ?
#
loop_
_entity_poly.entity_id
_entity_poly.type
_entity_poly.pdbx_seq_one_letter_code
_entity_poly.pdbx_strand_id
1 'polypeptide(L)'
;MARPAEAGVLGSLPPGTADLHEIQSRIKSGRTEGHFYVALLGLRAYGPLALDRQVRKGLGYSAFARFQRNTGIPASAIAELIQVPARTLTRRKSEGRFAPEESDRLVRASRVFGRAMELFEGDGSAARAWLTAPQPALGGLVPLALAGTEVGAGEVDSLIGRLEHGIPS
;
A
#
# COMPACT_ATOMS: atom_id res chain seq x y z
N MET A 1 -29.22 4.63 -8.48
CA MET A 1 -28.49 5.80 -7.95
C MET A 1 -27.52 5.32 -6.88
N ALA A 2 -26.24 5.21 -7.18
CA ALA A 2 -25.22 4.84 -6.19
C ALA A 2 -24.91 6.06 -5.30
N ARG A 3 -24.93 5.88 -3.98
CA ARG A 3 -24.53 6.91 -3.01
C ARG A 3 -23.04 7.23 -3.21
N PRO A 4 -22.62 8.50 -3.21
CA PRO A 4 -21.20 8.83 -3.15
C PRO A 4 -20.64 8.32 -1.82
N ALA A 5 -19.51 7.61 -1.87
CA ALA A 5 -18.77 7.22 -0.68
C ALA A 5 -18.37 8.49 0.07
N GLU A 6 -18.76 8.59 1.35
CA GLU A 6 -18.32 9.67 2.23
C GLU A 6 -16.80 9.62 2.31
N ALA A 7 -16.14 10.59 1.69
CA ALA A 7 -14.72 10.82 1.83
C ALA A 7 -14.46 11.22 3.29
N GLY A 8 -14.24 10.22 4.14
CA GLY A 8 -13.77 10.43 5.50
C GLY A 8 -12.53 11.32 5.44
N VAL A 9 -12.58 12.46 6.14
CA VAL A 9 -11.55 13.49 6.14
C VAL A 9 -10.19 12.82 6.44
N LEU A 10 -9.37 12.66 5.41
CA LEU A 10 -8.03 12.09 5.54
C LEU A 10 -7.15 13.11 6.27
N GLY A 11 -6.96 12.93 7.58
CA GLY A 11 -6.06 13.77 8.38
C GLY A 11 -4.63 13.75 7.83
N SER A 12 -3.80 14.72 8.22
CA SER A 12 -2.38 14.75 7.85
C SER A 12 -1.68 13.44 8.25
N LEU A 13 -0.72 13.00 7.42
CA LEU A 13 0.12 11.86 7.80
C LEU A 13 0.84 12.16 9.13
N PRO A 14 0.98 11.18 10.03
CA PRO A 14 1.76 11.36 11.23
C PRO A 14 3.21 11.74 10.87
N PRO A 15 3.93 12.47 11.75
CA PRO A 15 5.33 12.85 11.51
C PRO A 15 6.17 11.63 11.12
N GLY A 16 7.05 11.83 10.13
CA GLY A 16 7.75 10.77 9.41
C GLY A 16 8.32 9.69 10.33
N THR A 17 7.84 8.46 10.17
CA THR A 17 8.38 7.30 10.89
C THR A 17 9.75 6.94 10.33
N ALA A 18 10.57 6.20 11.08
CA ALA A 18 11.84 5.69 10.59
C ALA A 18 11.68 4.86 9.28
N ASP A 19 10.55 4.17 9.15
CA ASP A 19 10.19 3.42 7.95
C ASP A 19 9.94 4.34 6.73
N LEU A 20 9.25 5.47 6.93
CA LEU A 20 9.01 6.48 5.89
C LEU A 20 10.31 7.18 5.47
N HIS A 21 11.16 7.55 6.42
CA HIS A 21 12.46 8.15 6.12
C HIS A 21 13.37 7.19 5.34
N GLU A 22 13.34 5.88 5.66
CA GLU A 22 14.09 4.88 4.90
C GLU A 22 13.62 4.81 3.44
N ILE A 23 12.30 4.79 3.22
CA ILE A 23 11.74 4.75 1.86
C ILE A 23 12.07 6.02 1.10
N GLN A 24 11.87 7.19 1.70
CA GLN A 24 12.20 8.47 1.08
C GLN A 24 13.68 8.55 0.71
N SER A 25 14.58 8.08 1.59
CA SER A 25 16.00 8.02 1.30
C SER A 25 16.32 7.09 0.12
N ARG A 26 15.65 5.92 0.03
CA ARG A 26 15.80 4.98 -1.08
C ARG A 26 15.31 5.57 -2.39
N ILE A 27 14.13 6.17 -2.40
CA ILE A 27 13.54 6.82 -3.59
C ILE A 27 14.45 7.94 -4.08
N LYS A 28 14.88 8.86 -3.19
CA LYS A 28 15.78 9.97 -3.54
C LYS A 28 17.16 9.52 -4.03
N SER A 29 17.61 8.33 -3.65
CA SER A 29 18.87 7.75 -4.13
C SER A 29 18.72 6.85 -5.34
N GLY A 30 17.50 6.69 -5.90
CA GLY A 30 17.22 5.78 -7.02
C GLY A 30 17.38 4.30 -6.68
N ARG A 31 17.48 3.94 -5.39
CA ARG A 31 17.73 2.57 -4.91
C ARG A 31 16.42 1.88 -4.55
N THR A 32 15.53 1.77 -5.52
CA THR A 32 14.20 1.20 -5.37
C THR A 32 14.07 -0.20 -6.00
N GLU A 33 15.19 -0.80 -6.39
CA GLU A 33 15.23 -2.18 -6.82
C GLU A 33 14.73 -3.16 -5.74
N GLY A 34 14.11 -4.26 -6.17
CA GLY A 34 13.58 -5.30 -5.29
C GLY A 34 12.30 -4.87 -4.58
N HIS A 35 12.21 -5.21 -3.28
CA HIS A 35 10.98 -5.04 -2.50
C HIS A 35 11.08 -3.89 -1.49
N PHE A 36 11.68 -2.75 -1.86
CA PHE A 36 11.93 -1.62 -0.95
C PHE A 36 10.67 -1.18 -0.16
N TYR A 37 9.50 -1.31 -0.81
CA TYR A 37 8.20 -0.95 -0.26
C TYR A 37 7.83 -1.73 1.01
N VAL A 38 8.43 -2.90 1.28
CA VAL A 38 8.17 -3.67 2.51
C VAL A 38 8.62 -2.95 3.78
N ALA A 39 9.44 -1.90 3.65
CA ALA A 39 9.74 -0.99 4.75
C ALA A 39 8.46 -0.33 5.30
N LEU A 40 7.41 -0.09 4.50
CA LEU A 40 6.12 0.42 4.99
C LEU A 40 5.45 -0.54 5.98
N LEU A 41 5.77 -1.82 5.89
CA LEU A 41 5.32 -2.88 6.80
C LEU A 41 6.26 -3.07 8.00
N GLY A 42 7.37 -2.31 8.08
CA GLY A 42 8.45 -2.49 9.05
C GLY A 42 9.26 -3.77 8.82
N LEU A 43 9.18 -4.37 7.64
CA LEU A 43 9.98 -5.54 7.29
C LEU A 43 11.36 -5.10 6.78
N ARG A 44 12.33 -6.00 6.91
CA ARG A 44 13.71 -5.82 6.41
C ARG A 44 14.12 -6.96 5.46
N ALA A 45 13.13 -7.61 4.84
CA ALA A 45 13.32 -8.68 3.87
C ALA A 45 13.08 -8.15 2.45
N TYR A 46 14.12 -7.54 1.86
CA TYR A 46 14.03 -6.87 0.54
C TYR A 46 14.20 -7.82 -0.65
N GLY A 47 14.74 -9.02 -0.41
CA GLY A 47 14.92 -10.05 -1.44
C GLY A 47 13.70 -10.96 -1.60
N PRO A 48 13.38 -11.40 -2.83
CA PRO A 48 12.15 -12.15 -3.14
C PRO A 48 11.99 -13.42 -2.29
N LEU A 49 13.02 -14.27 -2.19
CA LEU A 49 12.95 -15.52 -1.45
C LEU A 49 12.83 -15.31 0.08
N ALA A 50 13.41 -14.23 0.60
CA ALA A 50 13.27 -13.89 2.01
C ALA A 50 11.85 -13.39 2.31
N LEU A 51 11.28 -12.59 1.41
CA LEU A 51 9.92 -12.09 1.52
C LEU A 51 8.89 -13.21 1.39
N ASP A 52 9.01 -14.10 0.40
CA ASP A 52 8.12 -15.27 0.22
C ASP A 52 8.08 -16.12 1.51
N ARG A 53 9.23 -16.40 2.13
CA ARG A 53 9.27 -17.13 3.41
C ARG A 53 8.51 -16.41 4.53
N GLN A 54 8.59 -15.08 4.62
CA GLN A 54 7.85 -14.31 5.61
C GLN A 54 6.35 -14.31 5.32
N VAL A 55 5.95 -14.19 4.05
CA VAL A 55 4.55 -14.27 3.62
C VAL A 55 3.96 -15.64 3.93
N ARG A 56 4.66 -16.73 3.58
CA ARG A 56 4.24 -18.11 3.90
C ARG A 56 4.12 -18.37 5.40
N LYS A 57 4.97 -17.74 6.21
CA LYS A 57 4.89 -17.79 7.67
C LYS A 57 3.72 -16.95 8.23
N GLY A 58 3.14 -16.08 7.42
CA GLY A 58 2.21 -15.03 7.83
C GLY A 58 2.93 -13.81 8.40
N LEU A 59 2.44 -12.61 8.10
CA LEU A 59 2.96 -11.38 8.68
C LEU A 59 2.35 -11.14 10.06
N GLY A 60 3.15 -10.58 10.97
CA GLY A 60 2.65 -10.15 12.28
C GLY A 60 1.63 -9.02 12.13
N TYR A 61 0.68 -8.91 13.08
CA TYR A 61 -0.30 -7.81 13.07
C TYR A 61 0.36 -6.42 13.12
N SER A 62 1.57 -6.35 13.68
CA SER A 62 2.40 -5.14 13.67
C SER A 62 2.69 -4.62 12.26
N ALA A 63 2.78 -5.48 11.24
CA ALA A 63 2.96 -5.06 9.84
C ALA A 63 1.76 -4.24 9.34
N PHE A 64 0.55 -4.68 9.64
CA PHE A 64 -0.68 -3.94 9.33
C PHE A 64 -0.73 -2.61 10.08
N ALA A 65 -0.43 -2.61 11.38
CA ALA A 65 -0.44 -1.38 12.19
C ALA A 65 0.63 -0.37 11.75
N ARG A 66 1.79 -0.84 11.27
CA ARG A 66 2.82 0.00 10.66
C ARG A 66 2.36 0.55 9.33
N PHE A 67 1.79 -0.29 8.47
CA PHE A 67 1.23 0.15 7.19
C PHE A 67 0.19 1.25 7.38
N GLN A 68 -0.76 1.05 8.29
CA GLN A 68 -1.78 2.04 8.63
C GLN A 68 -1.16 3.37 9.06
N ARG A 69 -0.15 3.32 9.94
CA ARG A 69 0.53 4.52 10.45
C ARG A 69 1.32 5.23 9.35
N ASN A 70 2.07 4.49 8.54
CA ASN A 70 2.96 5.03 7.52
C ASN A 70 2.19 5.61 6.33
N THR A 71 1.05 5.01 5.99
CA THR A 71 0.22 5.45 4.86
C THR A 71 -0.90 6.39 5.26
N GLY A 72 -1.25 6.47 6.55
CA GLY A 72 -2.41 7.21 7.06
C GLY A 72 -3.73 6.81 6.41
N ILE A 73 -3.81 5.61 5.83
CA ILE A 73 -5.05 5.03 5.31
C ILE A 73 -5.84 4.46 6.50
N PRO A 74 -7.16 4.70 6.60
CA PRO A 74 -7.98 4.12 7.66
C PRO A 74 -7.88 2.59 7.71
N ALA A 75 -7.89 2.00 8.90
CA ALA A 75 -7.82 0.55 9.07
C ALA A 75 -8.92 -0.20 8.30
N SER A 76 -10.13 0.37 8.22
CA SER A 76 -11.24 -0.20 7.43
C SER A 76 -10.91 -0.28 5.94
N ALA A 77 -10.38 0.80 5.35
CA ALA A 77 -10.00 0.83 3.94
C ALA A 77 -8.84 -0.14 3.64
N ILE A 78 -7.87 -0.29 4.56
CA ILE A 78 -6.82 -1.31 4.42
C ILE A 78 -7.44 -2.71 4.49
N ALA A 79 -8.35 -2.95 5.43
CA ALA A 79 -9.02 -4.25 5.59
C ALA A 79 -9.82 -4.65 4.33
N GLU A 80 -10.53 -3.70 3.73
CA GLU A 80 -11.22 -3.88 2.45
C GLU A 80 -10.23 -4.20 1.31
N LEU A 81 -9.14 -3.43 1.21
CA LEU A 81 -8.07 -3.63 0.21
C LEU A 81 -7.43 -5.02 0.31
N ILE A 82 -7.18 -5.52 1.52
CA ILE A 82 -6.62 -6.86 1.74
C ILE A 82 -7.70 -7.94 1.87
N GLN A 83 -8.98 -7.58 1.65
CA GLN A 83 -10.15 -8.47 1.68
C GLN A 83 -10.23 -9.28 2.99
N VAL A 84 -9.99 -8.62 4.12
CA VAL A 84 -10.11 -9.17 5.47
C VAL A 84 -11.34 -8.55 6.14
N PRO A 85 -12.40 -9.36 6.41
CA PRO A 85 -13.58 -8.87 7.12
C PRO A 85 -13.23 -8.30 8.51
N ALA A 86 -13.98 -7.29 8.96
CA ALA A 86 -13.72 -6.61 10.25
C ALA A 86 -13.63 -7.58 11.44
N ARG A 87 -14.50 -8.61 11.50
CA ARG A 87 -14.45 -9.66 12.52
C ARG A 87 -13.13 -10.44 12.48
N THR A 88 -12.67 -10.79 11.29
CA THR A 88 -11.39 -11.48 11.09
C THR A 88 -10.24 -10.56 11.49
N LEU A 89 -10.26 -9.28 11.12
CA LEU A 89 -9.23 -8.32 11.50
C LEU A 89 -9.09 -8.21 13.03
N THR A 90 -10.21 -8.11 13.75
CA THR A 90 -10.21 -8.11 15.22
C THR A 90 -9.60 -9.39 15.79
N ARG A 91 -9.92 -10.56 15.21
CA ARG A 91 -9.32 -11.84 15.61
C ARG A 91 -7.81 -11.88 15.32
N ARG A 92 -7.36 -11.39 14.15
CA ARG A 92 -5.93 -11.30 13.81
C ARG A 92 -5.17 -10.37 14.74
N LYS A 93 -5.81 -9.32 15.24
CA LYS A 93 -5.24 -8.42 16.25
C LYS A 93 -4.97 -9.15 17.56
N SER A 94 -5.88 -10.01 18.02
CA SER A 94 -5.66 -10.84 19.23
C SER A 94 -4.69 -12.00 19.01
N GLU A 95 -4.72 -12.63 17.83
CA GLU A 95 -3.79 -13.73 17.47
C GLU A 95 -2.37 -13.23 17.13
N GLY A 96 -2.24 -11.94 16.80
CA GLY A 96 -0.97 -11.28 16.51
C GLY A 96 -0.39 -11.58 15.13
N ARG A 97 -1.09 -12.29 14.23
CA ARG A 97 -0.56 -12.73 12.92
C ARG A 97 -1.66 -12.96 11.90
N PHE A 98 -1.40 -12.62 10.65
CA PHE A 98 -2.23 -12.86 9.47
C PHE A 98 -1.97 -14.23 8.83
N ALA A 99 -2.96 -14.77 8.10
CA ALA A 99 -2.75 -15.94 7.24
C ALA A 99 -1.83 -15.60 6.04
N PRO A 100 -1.24 -16.60 5.38
CA PRO A 100 -0.37 -16.39 4.23
C PRO A 100 -1.03 -15.57 3.11
N GLU A 101 -2.29 -15.84 2.80
CA GLU A 101 -3.03 -15.16 1.72
C GLU A 101 -3.35 -13.70 2.10
N GLU A 102 -3.69 -13.46 3.37
CA GLU A 102 -3.92 -12.10 3.89
C GLU A 102 -2.60 -11.30 3.90
N SER A 103 -1.49 -11.98 4.16
CA SER A 103 -0.14 -11.42 4.19
C SER A 103 0.34 -11.03 2.80
N ASP A 104 0.09 -11.88 1.80
CA ASP A 104 0.38 -11.61 0.40
C ASP A 104 -0.33 -10.34 -0.09
N ARG A 105 -1.63 -10.22 0.22
CA ARG A 105 -2.41 -9.02 -0.11
C ARG A 105 -1.91 -7.76 0.60
N LEU A 106 -1.41 -7.88 1.84
CA LEU A 106 -0.80 -6.76 2.54
C LEU A 106 0.54 -6.33 1.90
N VAL A 107 1.34 -7.28 1.41
CA VAL A 107 2.55 -6.98 0.62
C VAL A 107 2.19 -6.29 -0.69
N ARG A 108 1.13 -6.73 -1.39
CA ARG A 108 0.62 -6.05 -2.59
C ARG A 108 0.17 -4.63 -2.30
N ALA A 109 -0.61 -4.42 -1.24
CA ALA A 109 -1.01 -3.07 -0.81
C ALA A 109 0.20 -2.17 -0.55
N SER A 110 1.24 -2.73 0.10
CA SER A 110 2.51 -2.05 0.32
C SER A 110 3.23 -1.71 -0.99
N ARG A 111 3.26 -2.62 -1.97
CA ARG A 111 3.86 -2.41 -3.30
C ARG A 111 3.22 -1.23 -4.00
N VAL A 112 1.88 -1.23 -4.11
CA VAL A 112 1.13 -0.17 -4.79
C VAL A 112 1.37 1.19 -4.12
N PHE A 113 1.38 1.24 -2.78
CA PHE A 113 1.70 2.49 -2.07
C PHE A 113 3.15 2.94 -2.31
N GLY A 114 4.11 2.02 -2.27
CA GLY A 114 5.52 2.31 -2.53
C GLY A 114 5.77 2.84 -3.95
N ARG A 115 5.13 2.24 -4.97
CA ARG A 115 5.19 2.70 -6.37
C ARG A 115 4.57 4.10 -6.52
N ALA A 116 3.44 4.36 -5.86
CA ALA A 116 2.88 5.71 -5.86
C ALA A 116 3.81 6.71 -5.14
N MET A 117 4.49 6.31 -4.07
CA MET A 117 5.50 7.16 -3.45
C MET A 117 6.66 7.46 -4.41
N GLU A 118 7.09 6.52 -5.24
CA GLU A 118 8.11 6.80 -6.28
C GLU A 118 7.62 7.84 -7.29
N LEU A 119 6.40 7.69 -7.80
CA LEU A 119 5.78 8.65 -8.73
C LEU A 119 5.76 10.08 -8.18
N PHE A 120 5.59 10.24 -6.87
CA PHE A 120 5.58 11.53 -6.18
C PHE A 120 6.88 11.81 -5.40
N GLU A 121 8.02 11.28 -5.86
CA GLU A 121 9.36 11.59 -5.33
C GLU A 121 9.54 11.39 -3.81
N GLY A 122 8.80 10.43 -3.25
CA GLY A 122 8.77 10.10 -1.82
C GLY A 122 7.75 10.89 -1.00
N ASP A 123 6.93 11.73 -1.61
CA ASP A 123 5.82 12.39 -0.94
C ASP A 123 4.67 11.40 -0.69
N GLY A 124 4.63 10.87 0.54
CA GLY A 124 3.58 9.96 0.98
C GLY A 124 2.18 10.58 1.01
N SER A 125 2.07 11.90 1.19
CA SER A 125 0.78 12.59 1.23
C SER A 125 0.20 12.71 -0.18
N ALA A 126 1.03 13.09 -1.15
CA ALA A 126 0.67 13.11 -2.57
C ALA A 126 0.33 11.69 -3.07
N ALA A 127 1.15 10.70 -2.73
CA ALA A 127 0.89 9.29 -3.05
C ALA A 127 -0.45 8.80 -2.51
N ARG A 128 -0.76 9.07 -1.23
CA ARG A 128 -2.05 8.75 -0.63
C ARG A 128 -3.19 9.44 -1.36
N ALA A 129 -3.07 10.75 -1.59
CA ALA A 129 -4.10 11.55 -2.25
C ALA A 129 -4.45 10.96 -3.63
N TRP A 130 -3.42 10.67 -4.44
CA TRP A 130 -3.58 10.07 -5.76
C TRP A 130 -4.21 8.67 -5.73
N LEU A 131 -3.76 7.81 -4.81
CA LEU A 131 -4.30 6.45 -4.66
C LEU A 131 -5.77 6.42 -4.22
N THR A 132 -6.20 7.44 -3.47
CA THR A 132 -7.57 7.55 -2.95
C THR A 132 -8.51 8.37 -3.84
N ALA A 133 -8.00 8.95 -4.93
CA ALA A 133 -8.79 9.74 -5.87
C ALA A 133 -9.12 8.93 -7.14
N PRO A 134 -10.31 9.10 -7.73
CA PRO A 134 -10.64 8.56 -9.05
C PRO A 134 -9.62 8.98 -10.12
N GLN A 135 -9.15 8.04 -10.93
CA GLN A 135 -8.24 8.32 -12.04
C GLN A 135 -8.96 8.15 -13.38
N PRO A 136 -9.05 9.20 -14.22
CA PRO A 136 -9.68 9.11 -15.55
C PRO A 136 -9.10 7.98 -16.40
N ALA A 137 -7.77 7.81 -16.33
CA ALA A 137 -7.00 6.77 -17.00
C ALA A 137 -7.36 5.32 -16.60
N LEU A 138 -8.03 5.14 -15.46
CA LEU A 138 -8.55 3.85 -14.98
C LEU A 138 -10.07 3.78 -15.14
N GLY A 139 -10.65 4.54 -16.08
CA GLY A 139 -12.11 4.61 -16.27
C GLY A 139 -12.83 5.28 -15.10
N GLY A 140 -12.16 6.18 -14.36
CA GLY A 140 -12.70 6.83 -13.17
C GLY A 140 -12.69 5.96 -11.91
N LEU A 141 -11.99 4.83 -11.92
CA LEU A 141 -11.82 3.98 -10.74
C LEU A 141 -10.76 4.55 -9.78
N VAL A 142 -10.91 4.23 -8.49
CA VAL A 142 -9.95 4.60 -7.44
C VAL A 142 -8.82 3.56 -7.42
N PRO A 143 -7.54 3.96 -7.60
CA PRO A 143 -6.41 3.03 -7.67
C PRO A 143 -6.31 2.09 -6.46
N LEU A 144 -6.50 2.62 -5.25
CA LEU A 144 -6.44 1.83 -4.02
C LEU A 144 -7.51 0.73 -3.98
N ALA A 145 -8.72 1.02 -4.46
CA ALA A 145 -9.80 0.04 -4.53
C ALA A 145 -9.52 -1.01 -5.62
N LEU A 146 -9.01 -0.57 -6.79
CA LEU A 146 -8.65 -1.44 -7.89
C LEU A 146 -7.55 -2.45 -7.49
N ALA A 147 -6.58 -2.01 -6.68
CA ALA A 147 -5.50 -2.84 -6.13
C ALA A 147 -5.95 -3.96 -5.16
N GLY A 148 -7.26 -4.11 -4.91
CA GLY A 148 -7.83 -5.24 -4.17
C GLY A 148 -7.61 -6.61 -4.82
N THR A 149 -7.17 -6.64 -6.09
CA THR A 149 -6.77 -7.86 -6.82
C THR A 149 -5.37 -7.68 -7.43
N GLU A 150 -4.70 -8.78 -7.80
CA GLU A 150 -3.39 -8.67 -8.46
C GLU A 150 -3.51 -8.03 -9.85
N VAL A 151 -4.56 -8.37 -10.59
CA VAL A 151 -4.84 -7.77 -11.91
C VAL A 151 -5.01 -6.26 -11.78
N GLY A 152 -5.84 -5.81 -10.84
CA GLY A 152 -6.05 -4.38 -10.63
C GLY A 152 -4.81 -3.65 -10.09
N ALA A 153 -3.98 -4.31 -9.26
CA ALA A 153 -2.69 -3.74 -8.88
C ALA A 153 -1.74 -3.59 -10.09
N GLY A 154 -1.74 -4.56 -11.01
CA GLY A 154 -0.99 -4.48 -12.26
C GLY A 154 -1.44 -3.32 -13.16
N GLU A 155 -2.74 -3.01 -13.23
CA GLU A 155 -3.25 -1.84 -13.95
C GLU A 155 -2.79 -0.52 -13.32
N VAL A 156 -2.76 -0.45 -11.98
CA VAL A 156 -2.24 0.72 -11.25
C VAL A 156 -0.73 0.87 -11.49
N ASP A 157 0.03 -0.21 -11.39
CA ASP A 157 1.48 -0.22 -11.67
C ASP A 157 1.77 0.22 -13.12
N SER A 158 0.95 -0.24 -14.08
CA SER A 158 1.06 0.14 -15.50
C SER A 158 0.74 1.61 -15.73
N LEU A 159 -0.27 2.16 -15.04
CA LEU A 159 -0.57 3.59 -15.09
C LEU A 159 0.58 4.42 -14.51
N ILE A 160 1.11 4.01 -13.34
CA ILE A 160 2.25 4.69 -12.72
C ILE A 160 3.43 4.76 -13.72
N GLY A 161 3.77 3.64 -14.37
CA GLY A 161 4.84 3.62 -15.37
C GLY A 161 4.59 4.56 -16.55
N ARG A 162 3.34 4.69 -17.04
CA ARG A 162 3.01 5.67 -18.09
C ARG A 162 3.19 7.11 -17.62
N LEU A 163 2.76 7.41 -16.40
CA LEU A 163 2.88 8.75 -15.79
C LEU A 163 4.36 9.13 -15.56
N GLU A 164 5.21 8.19 -15.14
CA GLU A 164 6.66 8.40 -14.96
C GLU A 164 7.36 8.75 -16.29
N HIS A 165 6.88 8.23 -17.42
CA HIS A 165 7.39 8.53 -18.75
C HIS A 165 6.69 9.70 -19.45
N GLY A 166 5.82 10.43 -18.76
CA GLY A 166 5.09 11.59 -19.30
C GLY A 166 4.11 11.23 -20.41
N ILE A 167 3.67 9.97 -20.47
CA ILE A 167 2.70 9.51 -21.47
C ILE A 167 1.29 9.89 -20.99
N PRO A 168 0.55 10.75 -21.72
CA PRO A 168 -0.82 11.08 -21.37
C PRO A 168 -1.70 9.84 -21.48
N SER A 169 -2.62 9.72 -20.54
CA SER A 169 -3.61 8.65 -20.43
C SER A 169 -5.02 9.20 -20.49
#